data_AF-A0A9C9NG22-F1
#
_entry.id   AF-A0A9C9NG22-F1
#
_cell.length_a   1.000
_cell.length_b   1.000
_cell.length_c   1.000
_cell.angle_alpha   90.00
_cell.angle_beta   90.00
_cell.angle_gamma   90.00
#
_symmetry.space_group_name_H-M   'P 1'
#
loop_
_entity.id
_entity.type
_entity.pdbx_description
1 polymer ?
#
loop_
_entity_poly.entity_id
_entity_poly.type
_entity_poly.pdbx_seq_one_letter_code
_entity_poly.pdbx_strand_id
1 'polypeptide(L)'
;MRMIRKFADSQSGNFAIMTALLAIPLIGAMGLAVDYSAALSNRSVMQDAADSAALATVKAAGLKFSKLSESDKAALIANGKSFFASNEKINAVSVAVTINQAERSVTVTGAYDYPLAFPIFGQSFPMEVLAKAVVGPLRSSYCMIGLSQTASKAISFGGSSDFIGPQCSVHSNSISSSALFQSGGVPPRPRIFAPLGAGRGNSRRK
;
A
#
# COMPACT_ATOMS: atom_id res chain seq x y z
N MET A 1 43.85 -56.95 -12.93
CA MET A 1 43.71 -55.92 -11.86
C MET A 1 44.53 -54.63 -12.06
N ARG A 2 45.64 -54.59 -12.82
CA ARG A 2 46.45 -53.36 -13.04
C ARG A 2 45.73 -52.20 -13.77
N MET A 3 44.80 -52.51 -14.68
CA MET A 3 44.04 -51.50 -15.45
C MET A 3 43.04 -50.71 -14.58
N ILE A 4 42.37 -51.37 -13.64
CA ILE A 4 41.39 -50.74 -12.73
C ILE A 4 42.09 -49.74 -11.80
N ARG A 5 43.33 -50.05 -11.38
CA ARG A 5 44.16 -49.16 -10.57
C ARG A 5 44.60 -47.90 -11.34
N LYS A 6 44.88 -48.01 -12.65
CA LYS A 6 45.20 -46.85 -13.52
C LYS A 6 43.99 -45.95 -13.81
N PHE A 7 42.78 -46.53 -13.86
CA PHE A 7 41.53 -45.76 -13.97
C PHE A 7 41.23 -44.99 -12.67
N ALA A 8 41.44 -45.63 -11.51
CA ALA A 8 41.25 -44.99 -10.21
C ALA A 8 42.28 -43.88 -9.91
N ASP A 9 43.48 -43.95 -10.49
CA ASP A 9 44.57 -42.98 -10.32
C ASP A 9 44.57 -41.86 -11.38
N SER A 10 43.66 -41.93 -12.37
CA SER A 10 43.54 -40.92 -13.44
C SER A 10 42.76 -39.70 -12.97
N GLN A 11 43.49 -38.64 -12.59
CA GLN A 11 42.91 -37.36 -12.14
C GLN A 11 42.27 -36.53 -13.27
N SER A 12 42.55 -36.85 -14.54
CA SER A 12 42.06 -36.09 -15.71
C SER A 12 40.55 -36.16 -15.93
N GLY A 13 39.85 -37.16 -15.34
CA GLY A 13 38.39 -37.30 -15.41
C GLY A 13 37.63 -36.77 -14.20
N ASN A 14 38.30 -36.50 -13.07
CA ASN A 14 37.65 -36.09 -11.82
C ASN A 14 36.95 -34.73 -11.95
N PHE A 15 37.53 -33.82 -12.74
CA PHE A 15 36.92 -32.52 -13.00
C PHE A 15 35.56 -32.65 -13.71
N ALA A 16 35.45 -33.55 -14.71
CA ALA A 16 34.20 -33.76 -15.44
C ALA A 16 33.11 -34.36 -14.52
N ILE A 17 33.50 -35.31 -13.66
CA ILE A 17 32.57 -35.95 -12.71
C ILE A 17 32.09 -34.94 -11.65
N MET A 18 33.00 -34.16 -11.06
CA MET A 18 32.63 -33.12 -10.08
C MET A 18 31.79 -32.01 -10.71
N THR A 19 32.12 -31.60 -11.93
CA THR A 19 31.33 -30.58 -12.66
C THR A 19 29.93 -31.10 -12.98
N ALA A 20 29.79 -32.36 -13.40
CA ALA A 20 28.48 -32.97 -13.66
C ALA A 20 27.63 -33.06 -12.37
N LEU A 21 28.26 -33.43 -11.25
CA LEU A 21 27.57 -33.50 -9.95
C LEU A 21 27.16 -32.12 -9.43
N LEU A 22 27.97 -31.08 -9.67
CA LEU A 22 27.66 -29.71 -9.26
C LEU A 22 26.72 -28.98 -10.22
N ALA A 23 26.69 -29.35 -11.51
CA ALA A 23 25.82 -28.72 -12.50
C ALA A 23 24.33 -28.90 -12.16
N ILE A 24 23.94 -30.07 -11.64
CA ILE A 24 22.55 -30.39 -11.26
C ILE A 24 22.01 -29.42 -10.19
N PRO A 25 22.63 -29.28 -8.99
CA PRO A 25 22.14 -28.34 -7.99
C PRO A 25 22.28 -26.87 -8.42
N LEU A 26 23.25 -26.53 -9.27
CA LEU A 26 23.44 -25.15 -9.75
C LEU A 26 22.31 -24.73 -10.70
N ILE A 27 21.92 -25.59 -11.64
CA ILE A 27 20.78 -25.37 -12.54
C ILE A 27 19.47 -25.35 -11.74
N GLY A 28 19.32 -26.25 -10.76
CA GLY A 28 18.18 -26.24 -9.85
C GLY A 28 18.04 -24.92 -9.07
N ALA A 29 19.15 -24.40 -8.54
CA ALA A 29 19.16 -23.12 -7.85
C ALA A 29 18.81 -21.94 -8.76
N MET A 30 19.28 -21.95 -10.02
CA MET A 30 18.92 -20.93 -11.01
C MET A 30 17.43 -20.98 -11.36
N GLY A 31 16.86 -22.18 -11.57
CA GLY A 31 15.43 -22.34 -11.84
C GLY A 31 14.56 -21.82 -10.69
N LEU A 32 14.92 -22.17 -9.46
CA LEU A 32 14.23 -21.69 -8.26
C LEU A 32 14.33 -20.17 -8.11
N ALA A 33 15.48 -19.57 -8.43
CA ALA A 33 15.66 -18.12 -8.35
C ALA A 33 14.74 -17.38 -9.35
N VAL A 34 14.56 -17.92 -10.56
CA VAL A 34 13.66 -17.35 -11.58
C VAL A 34 12.20 -17.45 -11.13
N ASP A 35 11.77 -18.63 -10.68
CA ASP A 35 10.42 -18.86 -10.18
C ASP A 35 10.09 -17.96 -8.99
N TYR A 36 11.02 -17.84 -8.05
CA TYR A 36 10.87 -16.98 -6.88
C TYR A 36 10.77 -15.50 -7.26
N SER A 37 11.59 -15.05 -8.21
CA SER A 37 11.56 -13.66 -8.68
C SER A 37 10.23 -13.32 -9.37
N ALA A 38 9.72 -14.24 -10.19
CA ALA A 38 8.45 -14.07 -10.87
C ALA A 38 7.25 -14.12 -9.90
N ALA A 39 7.29 -15.02 -8.91
CA ALA A 39 6.29 -15.10 -7.84
C ALA A 39 6.25 -13.79 -7.02
N LEU A 40 7.41 -13.23 -6.67
CA LEU A 40 7.48 -11.95 -5.95
C LEU A 40 6.91 -10.78 -6.76
N SER A 41 7.23 -10.71 -8.06
CA SER A 41 6.68 -9.69 -8.95
C SER A 41 5.15 -9.76 -8.99
N ASN A 42 4.60 -10.95 -9.15
CA ASN A 42 3.14 -11.15 -9.16
C ASN A 42 2.52 -10.83 -7.81
N ARG A 43 3.17 -11.20 -6.70
CA ARG A 43 2.72 -10.84 -5.35
C ARG A 43 2.63 -9.33 -5.17
N SER A 44 3.59 -8.56 -5.69
CA SER A 44 3.52 -7.10 -5.64
C SER A 44 2.29 -6.56 -6.39
N VAL A 45 2.04 -7.07 -7.60
CA VAL A 45 0.86 -6.66 -8.40
C VAL A 45 -0.45 -7.03 -7.71
N MET A 46 -0.53 -8.22 -7.09
CA MET A 46 -1.68 -8.62 -6.28
C MET A 46 -1.90 -7.68 -5.09
N GLN A 47 -0.82 -7.32 -4.42
CA GLN A 47 -0.85 -6.48 -3.24
C GLN A 47 -1.31 -5.06 -3.60
N ASP A 48 -0.79 -4.50 -4.69
CA ASP A 48 -1.19 -3.18 -5.20
C ASP A 48 -2.69 -3.16 -5.56
N ALA A 49 -3.19 -4.23 -6.18
CA ALA A 49 -4.61 -4.36 -6.46
C ALA A 49 -5.45 -4.49 -5.18
N ALA A 50 -5.01 -5.29 -4.21
CA ALA A 50 -5.68 -5.44 -2.92
C ALA A 50 -5.73 -4.10 -2.16
N ASP A 51 -4.64 -3.34 -2.15
CA ASP A 51 -4.55 -2.03 -1.50
C ASP A 51 -5.45 -1.00 -2.20
N SER A 52 -5.47 -0.99 -3.54
CA SER A 52 -6.36 -0.11 -4.31
C SER A 52 -7.84 -0.42 -4.07
N ALA A 53 -8.19 -1.72 -4.01
CA ALA A 53 -9.55 -2.18 -3.74
C ALA A 53 -9.96 -1.84 -2.30
N ALA A 54 -9.08 -2.09 -1.31
CA ALA A 54 -9.34 -1.75 0.08
C ALA A 54 -9.59 -0.25 0.24
N LEU A 55 -8.76 0.59 -0.39
CA LEU A 55 -8.90 2.05 -0.32
C LEU A 55 -10.17 2.54 -1.04
N ALA A 56 -10.49 1.98 -2.20
CA ALA A 56 -11.71 2.32 -2.95
C ALA A 56 -12.97 1.95 -2.16
N THR A 57 -13.01 0.76 -1.55
CA THR A 57 -14.13 0.33 -0.70
C THR A 57 -14.24 1.20 0.56
N VAL A 58 -13.13 1.54 1.20
CA VAL A 58 -13.13 2.46 2.35
C VAL A 58 -13.66 3.85 1.95
N LYS A 59 -13.22 4.37 0.80
CA LYS A 59 -13.68 5.66 0.30
C LYS A 59 -15.17 5.65 -0.03
N ALA A 60 -15.68 4.55 -0.60
CA ALA A 60 -17.09 4.37 -0.89
C ALA A 60 -17.95 4.27 0.39
N ALA A 61 -17.44 3.62 1.43
CA ALA A 61 -18.07 3.59 2.74
C ALA A 61 -18.04 4.97 3.43
N GLY A 62 -16.98 5.75 3.21
CA GLY A 62 -16.89 7.16 3.61
C GLY A 62 -17.13 7.37 5.11
N LEU A 63 -17.90 8.40 5.48
CA LEU A 63 -18.29 8.66 6.88
C LEU A 63 -19.42 7.74 7.38
N LYS A 64 -19.95 6.87 6.52
CA LYS A 64 -21.11 6.03 6.86
C LYS A 64 -20.75 4.79 7.67
N PHE A 65 -19.46 4.56 7.99
CA PHE A 65 -18.99 3.39 8.77
C PHE A 65 -19.79 3.06 10.03
N SER A 66 -20.32 4.07 10.72
CA SER A 66 -21.13 3.90 11.94
C SER A 66 -22.62 3.64 11.69
N LYS A 67 -23.07 3.67 10.43
CA LYS A 67 -24.48 3.52 10.03
C LYS A 67 -24.65 2.56 8.84
N LEU A 68 -23.72 1.62 8.62
CA LEU A 68 -23.90 0.64 7.55
C LEU A 68 -25.01 -0.33 7.92
N SER A 69 -25.99 -0.46 7.03
CA SER A 69 -26.90 -1.61 7.04
C SER A 69 -26.21 -2.85 6.45
N GLU A 70 -26.75 -4.04 6.69
CA GLU A 70 -26.23 -5.28 6.09
C GLU A 70 -26.26 -5.25 4.55
N SER A 71 -27.28 -4.62 3.96
CA SER A 71 -27.36 -4.42 2.50
C SER A 71 -26.24 -3.50 1.98
N ASP A 72 -25.87 -2.46 2.72
CA ASP A 72 -24.77 -1.57 2.33
C ASP A 72 -23.43 -2.30 2.39
N LYS A 73 -23.23 -3.17 3.39
CA LYS A 73 -22.03 -4.00 3.49
C LYS A 73 -21.91 -4.95 2.31
N ALA A 74 -22.99 -5.62 1.94
CA ALA A 74 -23.00 -6.52 0.79
C ALA A 74 -22.65 -5.78 -0.52
N ALA A 75 -23.20 -4.58 -0.72
CA ALA A 75 -22.87 -3.73 -1.87
C ALA A 75 -21.40 -3.29 -1.86
N LEU A 76 -20.85 -2.92 -0.70
CA LEU A 76 -19.44 -2.52 -0.56
C LEU A 76 -18.47 -3.69 -0.76
N ILE A 77 -18.84 -4.88 -0.31
CA ILE A 77 -18.09 -6.12 -0.55
C ILE A 77 -18.09 -6.44 -2.05
N ALA A 78 -19.24 -6.34 -2.72
CA ALA A 78 -19.35 -6.54 -4.17
C ALA A 78 -18.50 -5.53 -4.95
N ASN A 79 -18.54 -4.25 -4.54
CA ASN A 79 -17.69 -3.21 -5.13
C ASN A 79 -16.19 -3.48 -4.87
N GLY A 80 -15.80 -3.89 -3.66
CA GLY A 80 -14.40 -4.24 -3.38
C GLY A 80 -13.89 -5.38 -4.25
N LYS A 81 -14.72 -6.40 -4.47
CA LYS A 81 -14.41 -7.50 -5.38
C LYS A 81 -14.30 -7.03 -6.84
N SER A 82 -15.18 -6.14 -7.30
CA SER A 82 -15.09 -5.61 -8.67
C SER A 82 -13.88 -4.70 -8.87
N PHE A 83 -13.48 -3.89 -7.88
CA PHE A 83 -12.24 -3.12 -7.93
C PHE A 83 -11.00 -4.00 -8.00
N PHE A 84 -10.99 -5.10 -7.24
CA PHE A 84 -9.90 -6.08 -7.33
C PHE A 84 -9.88 -6.77 -8.71
N ALA A 85 -11.03 -7.24 -9.20
CA ALA A 85 -11.16 -7.92 -10.49
C ALA A 85 -10.92 -7.03 -11.70
N SER A 86 -11.07 -5.70 -11.57
CA SER A 86 -10.76 -4.73 -12.64
C SER A 86 -9.26 -4.68 -12.96
N ASN A 87 -8.40 -5.26 -12.13
CA ASN A 87 -7.00 -5.44 -12.48
C ASN A 87 -6.85 -6.67 -13.39
N GLU A 88 -6.87 -6.45 -14.71
CA GLU A 88 -6.78 -7.51 -15.75
C GLU A 88 -5.51 -8.37 -15.66
N LYS A 89 -4.51 -7.93 -14.90
CA LYS A 89 -3.24 -8.66 -14.68
C LYS A 89 -3.36 -9.76 -13.61
N ILE A 90 -4.56 -9.99 -13.07
CA ILE A 90 -4.77 -10.80 -11.87
C ILE A 90 -5.83 -11.86 -12.10
N ASN A 91 -5.42 -13.13 -12.01
CA ASN A 91 -6.33 -14.27 -12.11
C ASN A 91 -6.52 -14.93 -10.74
N ALA A 92 -7.01 -14.18 -9.74
CA ALA A 92 -7.13 -14.66 -8.37
C ALA A 92 -8.15 -15.80 -8.23
N VAL A 93 -7.79 -16.82 -7.45
CA VAL A 93 -8.64 -17.99 -7.17
C VAL A 93 -9.80 -17.61 -6.26
N SER A 94 -9.55 -16.73 -5.28
CA SER A 94 -10.62 -16.19 -4.43
C SER A 94 -10.26 -14.82 -3.89
N VAL A 95 -11.29 -13.98 -3.73
CA VAL A 95 -11.19 -12.64 -3.13
C VAL A 95 -12.24 -12.52 -2.04
N ALA A 96 -11.79 -12.27 -0.82
CA ALA A 96 -12.67 -11.98 0.31
C ALA A 96 -12.47 -10.52 0.76
N VAL A 97 -13.58 -9.86 1.07
CA VAL A 97 -13.60 -8.48 1.57
C VAL A 97 -14.39 -8.49 2.86
N THR A 98 -13.76 -8.05 3.94
CA THR A 98 -14.33 -8.05 5.29
C THR A 98 -14.36 -6.62 5.81
N ILE A 99 -15.51 -6.19 6.31
CA ILE A 99 -15.73 -4.83 6.84
C ILE A 99 -15.87 -4.91 8.35
N ASN A 100 -14.98 -4.24 9.08
CA ASN A 100 -15.09 -4.07 10.52
C ASN A 100 -15.58 -2.65 10.85
N GLN A 101 -16.81 -2.55 11.35
CA GLN A 101 -17.44 -1.27 11.68
C GLN A 101 -16.83 -0.60 12.93
N ALA A 102 -16.40 -1.38 13.92
CA ALA A 102 -15.85 -0.85 15.17
C ALA A 102 -14.50 -0.15 14.89
N GLU A 103 -13.68 -0.76 14.05
CA GLU A 103 -12.38 -0.22 13.63
C GLU A 103 -12.48 0.70 12.41
N ARG A 104 -13.66 0.82 11.78
CA ARG A 104 -13.86 1.53 10.50
C ARG A 104 -12.82 1.09 9.45
N SER A 105 -12.62 -0.22 9.38
CA SER A 105 -11.61 -0.83 8.53
C SER A 105 -12.22 -1.78 7.51
N VAL A 106 -11.57 -1.86 6.35
CA VAL A 106 -11.87 -2.84 5.31
C VAL A 106 -10.60 -3.64 5.08
N THR A 107 -10.74 -4.95 5.16
CA THR A 107 -9.68 -5.90 4.85
C THR A 107 -10.03 -6.61 3.56
N VAL A 108 -9.11 -6.60 2.60
CA VAL A 108 -9.21 -7.36 1.34
C VAL A 108 -8.16 -8.46 1.40
N THR A 109 -8.58 -9.70 1.20
CA THR A 109 -7.68 -10.85 1.04
C THR A 109 -7.86 -11.43 -0.34
N GLY A 110 -6.72 -11.70 -0.99
CA GLY A 110 -6.66 -12.34 -2.30
C GLY A 110 -5.80 -13.58 -2.22
N ALA A 111 -6.35 -14.72 -2.65
CA ALA A 111 -5.61 -15.97 -2.76
C ALA A 111 -5.40 -16.32 -4.25
N TYR A 112 -4.17 -16.73 -4.57
CA TYR A 112 -3.78 -17.14 -5.91
C TYR A 112 -2.83 -18.34 -5.85
N ASP A 113 -2.95 -19.24 -6.81
CA ASP A 113 -2.04 -20.37 -6.94
C ASP A 113 -1.08 -20.10 -8.10
N TYR A 114 0.19 -19.87 -7.79
CA TYR A 114 1.17 -19.50 -8.80
C TYR A 114 1.81 -20.77 -9.40
N PRO A 115 1.67 -21.00 -10.72
CA PRO A 115 2.33 -22.12 -11.38
C PRO A 115 3.83 -21.85 -11.47
N LEU A 116 4.64 -22.82 -11.03
CA LEU A 116 6.09 -22.75 -11.12
C LEU A 116 6.53 -23.08 -12.55
N ALA A 117 7.46 -22.31 -13.12
CA ALA A 117 8.01 -22.59 -14.44
C ALA A 117 8.96 -23.80 -14.41
N PHE A 118 9.60 -24.07 -13.26
CA PHE A 118 10.42 -25.27 -13.04
C PHE A 118 9.74 -26.26 -12.08
N PRO A 119 9.01 -27.26 -12.60
CA PRO A 119 8.21 -28.17 -11.78
C PRO A 119 9.01 -29.16 -10.91
N ILE A 120 10.34 -29.04 -10.89
CA ILE A 120 11.26 -29.93 -10.15
C ILE A 120 11.04 -29.81 -8.63
N PHE A 121 10.60 -28.64 -8.16
CA PHE A 121 10.38 -28.34 -6.74
C PHE A 121 8.89 -28.30 -6.34
N GLY A 122 7.98 -28.64 -7.25
CA GLY A 122 6.53 -28.56 -7.05
C GLY A 122 5.81 -27.99 -8.28
N GLN A 123 4.50 -28.17 -8.37
CA GLN A 123 3.70 -27.72 -9.53
C GLN A 123 3.13 -26.31 -9.32
N SER A 124 2.78 -25.97 -8.08
CA SER A 124 2.22 -24.66 -7.74
C SER A 124 2.54 -24.28 -6.30
N PHE A 125 2.53 -22.99 -6.02
CA PHE A 125 2.73 -22.43 -4.69
C PHE A 125 1.56 -21.51 -4.31
N PRO A 126 0.82 -21.79 -3.22
CA PRO A 126 -0.26 -20.94 -2.79
C PRO A 126 0.30 -19.64 -2.22
N MET A 127 -0.17 -18.51 -2.74
CA MET A 127 0.17 -17.18 -2.25
C MET A 127 -1.08 -16.43 -1.82
N GLU A 128 -0.97 -15.77 -0.68
CA GLU A 128 -2.02 -14.91 -0.13
C GLU A 128 -1.50 -13.48 0.03
N VAL A 129 -2.35 -12.53 -0.34
CA VAL A 129 -2.15 -11.10 -0.08
C VAL A 129 -3.24 -10.58 0.85
N LEU A 130 -2.85 -9.66 1.72
CA LEU A 130 -3.76 -9.03 2.68
C LEU A 130 -3.53 -7.53 2.65
N ALA A 131 -4.58 -6.78 2.37
CA ALA A 131 -4.61 -5.33 2.44
C ALA A 131 -5.62 -4.89 3.49
N LYS A 132 -5.22 -3.97 4.38
CA LYS A 132 -6.11 -3.40 5.39
C LYS A 132 -6.11 -1.88 5.28
N ALA A 133 -7.24 -1.31 4.93
CA ALA A 133 -7.46 0.13 4.90
C ALA A 133 -8.33 0.55 6.09
N VAL A 134 -7.94 1.62 6.78
CA VAL A 134 -8.61 2.11 8.00
C VAL A 134 -8.94 3.59 7.85
N VAL A 135 -10.17 3.97 8.18
CA VAL A 135 -10.52 5.39 8.34
C VAL A 135 -10.10 5.82 9.74
N GLY A 136 -9.04 6.61 9.81
CA GLY A 136 -8.61 7.24 11.05
C GLY A 136 -9.77 8.04 11.69
N PRO A 137 -9.80 8.17 13.03
CA PRO A 137 -10.82 8.98 13.67
C PRO A 137 -10.71 10.42 13.15
N LEU A 138 -11.75 10.93 12.50
CA LEU A 138 -11.89 12.35 12.22
C LEU A 138 -12.05 13.09 13.55
N ARG A 139 -10.93 13.30 14.28
CA ARG A 139 -10.90 14.13 15.48
C ARG A 139 -11.08 15.61 15.14
N SER A 140 -11.05 15.97 13.86
CA SER A 140 -11.45 17.27 13.38
C SER A 140 -12.02 17.19 11.97
N SER A 141 -13.18 17.82 11.76
CA SER A 141 -13.68 18.10 10.41
C SER A 141 -12.79 19.20 9.79
N TYR A 142 -12.55 19.16 8.48
CA TYR A 142 -11.91 20.29 7.81
C TYR A 142 -12.91 21.45 7.79
N CYS A 143 -12.55 22.59 8.38
CA CYS A 143 -13.47 23.72 8.47
C CYS A 143 -13.14 24.81 7.45
N MET A 144 -11.87 24.90 7.04
CA MET A 144 -11.44 25.75 5.94
C MET A 144 -10.27 25.11 5.20
N ILE A 145 -10.34 25.13 3.86
CA ILE A 145 -9.24 24.73 2.98
C ILE A 145 -8.98 25.85 1.99
N GLY A 146 -7.78 26.44 2.04
CA GLY A 146 -7.30 27.36 1.01
C GLY A 146 -6.81 26.54 -0.18
N LEU A 147 -7.51 26.60 -1.31
CA LEU A 147 -7.18 25.78 -2.50
C LEU A 147 -6.02 26.34 -3.34
N SER A 148 -5.68 27.62 -3.18
CA SER A 148 -4.65 28.26 -4.01
C SER A 148 -3.29 27.60 -3.80
N GLN A 149 -2.63 27.20 -4.89
CA GLN A 149 -1.35 26.52 -4.86
C GLN A 149 -0.16 27.48 -4.72
N THR A 150 -0.30 28.75 -5.11
CA THR A 150 0.81 29.72 -5.20
C THR A 150 0.58 31.03 -4.45
N ALA A 151 -0.63 31.30 -3.95
CA ALA A 151 -0.91 32.57 -3.29
C ALA A 151 -0.11 32.72 -1.99
N SER A 152 0.53 33.88 -1.85
CA SER A 152 1.05 34.35 -0.58
C SER A 152 -0.12 34.87 0.24
N LYS A 153 -0.35 34.31 1.44
CA LYS A 153 -1.55 34.50 2.28
C LYS A 153 -2.83 33.85 1.73
N ALA A 154 -2.73 32.61 1.25
CA ALA A 154 -3.89 31.84 0.80
C ALA A 154 -5.00 31.73 1.86
N ILE A 155 -4.64 31.74 3.15
CA ILE A 155 -5.56 32.01 4.26
C ILE A 155 -4.97 33.12 5.10
N SER A 156 -5.73 34.21 5.29
CA SER A 156 -5.34 35.33 6.15
C SER A 156 -6.37 35.60 7.24
N PHE A 157 -5.94 35.59 8.49
CA PHE A 157 -6.73 36.10 9.62
C PHE A 157 -6.24 37.51 9.94
N GLY A 158 -7.13 38.50 9.85
CA GLY A 158 -6.80 39.92 10.03
C GLY A 158 -7.68 40.59 11.09
N GLY A 159 -7.13 41.57 11.81
CA GLY A 159 -7.88 42.39 12.77
C GLY A 159 -8.04 41.75 14.15
N SER A 160 -9.17 42.00 14.81
CA SER A 160 -9.50 41.54 16.17
C SER A 160 -10.51 40.38 16.20
N SER A 161 -10.64 39.62 15.11
CA SER A 161 -11.56 38.49 15.02
C SER A 161 -11.03 37.26 15.76
N ASP A 162 -11.80 36.73 16.72
CA ASP A 162 -11.51 35.45 17.37
C ASP A 162 -12.10 34.29 16.56
N PHE A 163 -11.26 33.31 16.22
CA PHE A 163 -11.67 32.10 15.50
C PHE A 163 -11.64 30.90 16.46
N ILE A 164 -12.83 30.41 16.79
CA ILE A 164 -13.04 29.31 17.73
C ILE A 164 -13.46 28.06 16.95
N GLY A 165 -12.53 27.13 16.76
CA GLY A 165 -12.74 25.88 16.03
C GLY A 165 -12.25 24.66 16.81
N PRO A 166 -12.85 24.32 17.96
CA PRO A 166 -12.32 23.32 18.89
C PRO A 166 -12.40 21.88 18.37
N GLN A 167 -13.00 21.62 17.20
CA GLN A 167 -13.02 20.31 16.52
C GLN A 167 -12.74 20.47 15.00
N CYS A 168 -12.00 21.52 14.64
CA CYS A 168 -11.78 21.94 13.26
C CYS A 168 -10.30 21.99 12.92
N SER A 169 -9.94 21.54 11.72
CA SER A 169 -8.63 21.80 11.13
C SER A 169 -8.73 22.82 10.00
N VAL A 170 -7.69 23.65 9.89
CA VAL A 170 -7.54 24.65 8.82
C VAL A 170 -6.30 24.27 8.02
N HIS A 171 -6.49 24.08 6.72
CA HIS A 171 -5.43 23.64 5.81
C HIS A 171 -5.24 24.63 4.66
N SER A 172 -3.99 24.82 4.25
CA SER A 172 -3.66 25.61 3.07
C SER A 172 -2.90 24.74 2.08
N ASN A 173 -3.35 24.71 0.83
CA ASN A 173 -2.73 24.00 -0.29
C ASN A 173 -1.64 24.85 -0.99
N SER A 174 -1.27 26.00 -0.45
CA SER A 174 -0.26 26.87 -1.04
C SER A 174 1.16 26.42 -0.66
N ILE A 175 2.08 26.45 -1.63
CA ILE A 175 3.50 26.18 -1.42
C ILE A 175 4.28 27.39 -0.89
N SER A 176 3.63 28.56 -0.78
CA SER A 176 4.26 29.77 -0.26
C SER A 176 4.64 29.62 1.22
N SER A 177 5.80 30.14 1.60
CA SER A 177 6.25 30.20 3.00
C SER A 177 5.34 31.04 3.90
N SER A 178 4.40 31.79 3.32
CA SER A 178 3.34 32.54 4.01
C SER A 178 1.95 32.11 3.55
N ALA A 179 1.77 30.81 3.27
CA ALA A 179 0.49 30.20 2.88
C ALA A 179 -0.63 30.43 3.91
N LEU A 180 -0.27 30.48 5.20
CA LEU A 180 -1.15 30.85 6.31
C LEU A 180 -0.58 32.10 6.97
N PHE A 181 -1.37 33.16 7.03
CA PHE A 181 -0.93 34.45 7.56
C PHE A 181 -1.90 34.95 8.62
N GLN A 182 -1.36 35.50 9.70
CA GLN A 182 -2.15 36.09 10.77
C GLN A 182 -1.62 37.50 11.04
N SER A 183 -2.52 38.48 11.06
CA SER A 183 -2.25 39.89 11.33
C SER A 183 -3.26 40.41 12.34
N GLY A 184 -2.97 40.27 13.63
CA GLY A 184 -3.87 40.66 14.72
C GLY A 184 -3.39 40.17 16.08
N GLY A 185 -3.87 40.81 17.16
CA GLY A 185 -3.43 40.55 18.54
C GLY A 185 -4.03 39.30 19.20
N VAL A 186 -5.04 38.66 18.60
CA VAL A 186 -5.69 37.46 19.15
C VAL A 186 -5.29 36.23 18.34
N PRO A 187 -4.59 35.24 18.94
CA PRO A 187 -4.24 33.99 18.25
C PRO A 187 -5.47 33.11 17.99
N PRO A 188 -5.71 32.64 16.75
CA PRO A 188 -6.75 31.67 16.45
C PRO A 188 -6.51 30.36 17.20
N ARG A 189 -7.58 29.71 17.66
CA ARG A 189 -7.52 28.47 18.46
C ARG A 189 -8.16 27.25 17.77
N PRO A 190 -7.66 26.76 16.61
CA PRO A 190 -8.03 25.45 16.09
C PRO A 190 -7.20 24.33 16.73
N ARG A 191 -7.68 23.07 16.59
CA ARG A 191 -6.96 21.88 17.10
C ARG A 191 -5.66 21.60 16.34
N ILE A 192 -5.62 21.86 15.03
CA ILE A 192 -4.48 21.54 14.16
C ILE A 192 -4.32 22.63 13.10
N PHE A 193 -3.10 23.15 12.95
CA PHE A 193 -2.66 23.97 11.82
C PHE A 193 -1.63 23.19 11.01
N ALA A 194 -1.89 22.94 9.72
CA ALA A 194 -0.92 22.30 8.85
C ALA A 194 -0.98 22.89 7.44
N PRO A 195 0.10 23.51 6.93
CA PRO A 195 0.26 23.71 5.49
C PRO A 195 0.44 22.33 4.83
N LEU A 196 -0.34 22.05 3.79
CA LEU A 196 -0.26 20.79 3.04
C LEU A 196 0.90 20.80 2.03
N GLY A 197 1.47 21.97 1.73
CA GLY A 197 2.69 22.10 0.93
C GLY A 197 3.95 21.99 1.80
N ALA A 198 5.01 21.39 1.25
CA ALA A 198 6.33 21.15 1.86
C ALA A 198 7.12 22.40 2.32
N GLY A 199 6.46 23.52 2.60
CA GLY A 199 7.03 24.66 3.29
C GLY A 199 6.95 24.42 4.79
N ARG A 200 8.11 24.29 5.46
CA ARG A 200 8.21 24.43 6.92
C ARG A 200 7.45 25.71 7.32
N GLY A 201 6.25 25.54 7.87
CA GLY A 201 5.40 26.62 8.34
C GLY A 201 6.03 27.25 9.56
N ASN A 202 6.98 28.16 9.37
CA ASN A 202 7.39 29.07 10.42
C ASN A 202 6.22 30.04 10.62
N SER A 203 5.44 29.83 11.68
CA SER A 203 4.45 30.79 12.16
C SER A 203 5.18 32.05 12.58
N ARG A 204 5.49 32.91 11.60
CA ARG A 204 6.09 34.22 11.86
C ARG A 204 4.99 35.11 12.43
N ARG A 205 4.96 35.19 13.77
CA ARG A 205 4.38 36.31 14.49
C ARG A 205 5.23 37.55 14.15
N LYS A 206 4.60 38.60 13.63
CA LYS A 206 5.12 39.97 13.74
C LYS A 206 4.24 40.70 14.74
#